data_AF-A0A2D5S923-F1
#
_entry.id   AF-A0A2D5S923-F1
#
_cell.length_a   1.000
_cell.length_b   1.000
_cell.length_c   1.000
_cell.angle_alpha   90.00
_cell.angle_beta   90.00
_cell.angle_gamma   90.00
#
_symmetry.space_group_name_H-M   'P 1'
#
loop_
_entity.id
_entity.type
_entity.pdbx_description
1 polymer ?
#
loop_
_entity_poly.entity_id
_entity_poly.type
_entity_poly.pdbx_seq_one_letter_code
_entity_poly.pdbx_strand_id
1 'polypeptide(L)' 'MPKTTKISDTLRAEIKAYPETLYKLAKACDISLPVLSRFVKGERDLKLETVDKIAKTLNLKLIRK' A
#
# COMPACT_ATOMS: atom_id res chain seq x y z
N MET A 1 -4.03 -6.50 24.27
CA MET A 1 -5.04 -6.78 23.23
C MET A 1 -4.39 -7.64 22.15
N PRO A 2 -4.99 -8.76 21.71
CA PRO A 2 -4.46 -9.48 20.56
C PRO A 2 -4.44 -8.51 19.37
N LYS A 3 -3.26 -8.28 18.81
CA LYS A 3 -3.02 -7.25 17.79
C LYS A 3 -3.64 -7.77 16.48
N THR A 4 -4.93 -7.52 16.25
CA THR A 4 -5.53 -7.74 14.94
C THR A 4 -4.77 -6.86 13.96
N THR A 5 -3.96 -7.45 13.09
CA THR A 5 -3.20 -6.73 12.08
C THR A 5 -4.17 -5.92 11.24
N LYS A 6 -4.00 -4.59 11.22
CA LYS A 6 -4.85 -3.74 10.38
C LYS A 6 -4.50 -4.01 8.92
N ILE A 7 -5.51 -3.97 8.04
CA ILE A 7 -5.31 -4.09 6.59
C ILE A 7 -4.26 -3.07 6.10
N SER A 8 -4.26 -1.87 6.67
CA SER A 8 -3.27 -0.84 6.35
C SER A 8 -1.84 -1.22 6.75
N ASP A 9 -1.65 -1.95 7.85
CA ASP A 9 -0.32 -2.42 8.27
C ASP A 9 0.18 -3.53 7.34
N THR A 10 -0.69 -4.47 6.96
CA THR A 10 -0.38 -5.48 5.94
C THR A 10 -0.01 -4.83 4.61
N LEU A 11 -0.82 -3.87 4.14
CA LEU A 11 -0.55 -3.17 2.89
C LEU A 11 0.79 -2.42 2.93
N ARG A 12 1.12 -1.77 4.06
CA ARG A 12 2.44 -1.13 4.24
C ARG A 12 3.59 -2.13 4.20
N ALA A 13 3.41 -3.31 4.78
CA ALA A 13 4.41 -4.38 4.74
C ALA A 13 4.63 -4.88 3.30
N GLU A 14 3.56 -5.14 2.56
CA GLU A 14 3.65 -5.55 1.14
C GLU A 14 4.35 -4.48 0.27
N ILE A 15 4.02 -3.20 0.47
CA ILE A 15 4.69 -2.09 -0.23
C ILE A 15 6.18 -2.03 0.09
N LYS A 16 6.58 -2.28 1.36
CA LYS A 16 7.99 -2.27 1.78
C LYS A 16 8.77 -3.50 1.29
N ALA A 17 8.08 -4.64 1.12
CA ALA A 17 8.67 -5.87 0.61
C ALA A 17 8.81 -5.89 -0.92
N TYR A 18 8.21 -4.91 -1.62
CA TYR A 18 8.30 -4.80 -3.06
C TYR A 18 9.77 -4.64 -3.51
N PRO A 19 10.24 -5.40 -4.51
CA PRO A 19 11.66 -5.47 -4.88
C PRO A 19 12.20 -4.18 -5.50
N GLU A 20 11.32 -3.27 -5.92
CA GLU A 20 11.69 -2.03 -6.58
C GLU A 20 11.47 -0.81 -5.69
N THR A 21 12.08 0.31 -6.07
CA THR A 21 11.98 1.55 -5.29
C THR A 21 10.54 2.05 -5.17
N LEU A 22 10.24 2.77 -4.08
CA LEU A 22 8.95 3.44 -3.89
C LEU A 22 8.55 4.34 -5.06
N TYR A 23 9.52 4.96 -5.72
CA TYR A 23 9.29 5.77 -6.93
C TYR A 23 8.78 4.91 -8.09
N LYS A 24 9.46 3.78 -8.39
CA LYS A 24 9.04 2.87 -9.44
C LYS A 24 7.66 2.27 -9.14
N LEU A 25 7.40 1.90 -7.89
CA LEU A 25 6.09 1.41 -7.47
C LEU A 25 5.01 2.48 -7.62
N ALA A 26 5.26 3.71 -7.16
CA ALA A 26 4.31 4.81 -7.31
C ALA A 26 3.96 5.05 -8.79
N LYS A 27 4.97 5.02 -9.68
CA LYS A 27 4.78 5.11 -11.12
C LYS A 27 3.97 3.94 -11.69
N ALA A 28 4.28 2.70 -11.28
CA ALA A 28 3.57 1.50 -11.71
C ALA A 28 2.09 1.51 -11.28
N CYS A 29 1.82 2.03 -10.08
CA CYS A 29 0.48 2.16 -9.53
C CYS A 29 -0.30 3.39 -10.06
N ASP A 30 0.31 4.27 -10.87
CA ASP A 30 -0.29 5.55 -11.26
C ASP A 30 -0.73 6.41 -10.04
N ILE A 31 0.21 6.59 -9.11
CA ILE A 31 0.05 7.39 -7.88
C ILE A 31 1.27 8.29 -7.72
N SER A 32 1.08 9.50 -7.18
CA SER A 32 2.21 10.37 -6.86
C SER A 32 3.10 9.76 -5.74
N LEU A 33 4.42 9.84 -5.91
CA LEU A 33 5.38 9.40 -4.88
C LEU A 33 5.13 10.02 -3.50
N PRO A 34 4.82 11.33 -3.36
CA PRO A 34 4.53 11.91 -2.05
C PRO A 34 3.34 11.26 -1.33
N VAL A 35 2.29 10.87 -2.08
CA VAL A 35 1.13 10.17 -1.50
C VAL A 35 1.53 8.79 -0.98
N LEU A 36 2.24 8.01 -1.79
CA LEU A 36 2.69 6.68 -1.37
C LEU A 36 3.67 6.74 -0.20
N SER A 37 4.61 7.69 -0.22
CA SER A 37 5.61 7.89 0.85
C SER A 37 4.95 8.24 2.18
N ARG A 38 4.01 9.20 2.18
CA ARG A 38 3.26 9.60 3.38
C ARG A 38 2.48 8.43 3.97
N PHE A 39 1.87 7.59 3.13
CA PHE A 39 1.16 6.41 3.59
C PHE A 39 2.09 5.38 4.26
N VAL A 40 3.23 5.09 3.63
CA VAL A 40 4.23 4.15 4.16
C VAL A 40 4.82 4.62 5.49
N LYS A 41 4.94 5.94 5.67
CA LYS A 41 5.37 6.59 6.92
C LYS A 41 4.27 6.71 7.98
N GLY A 42 3.00 6.44 7.62
CA GLY A 42 1.87 6.59 8.53
C GLY A 42 1.41 8.03 8.74
N GLU A 43 1.87 8.97 7.91
CA GLU A 43 1.53 10.39 7.99
C GLU A 43 0.15 10.70 7.40
N ARG A 44 -0.35 9.85 6.49
CA ARG A 44 -1.66 10.02 5.84
C ARG A 44 -2.27 8.68 5.44
N ASP A 45 -3.59 8.58 5.52
CA ASP A 45 -4.34 7.45 4.97
C ASP A 45 -4.55 7.57 3.45
N LEU A 46 -4.79 6.43 2.81
CA LEU A 46 -5.14 6.36 1.38
C LEU A 46 -6.65 6.24 1.21
N LYS A 47 -7.15 6.81 0.11
CA LYS A 47 -8.51 6.50 -0.36
C LYS A 47 -8.54 5.07 -0.89
N LEU A 48 -9.69 4.40 -0.80
CA LEU A 48 -9.86 3.03 -1.30
C LEU A 48 -9.53 2.90 -2.79
N GLU A 49 -9.89 3.88 -3.60
CA GLU A 49 -9.51 3.94 -5.02
C GLU A 49 -7.98 3.84 -5.23
N THR A 50 -7.20 4.50 -4.35
CA THR A 50 -5.73 4.43 -4.40
C THR A 50 -5.23 3.06 -3.93
N VAL A 51 -5.91 2.46 -2.96
CA VAL A 51 -5.63 1.08 -2.51
C VAL A 51 -5.90 0.10 -3.65
N ASP A 52 -6.97 0.26 -4.43
CA ASP A 52 -7.30 -0.61 -5.56
C ASP A 52 -6.22 -0.55 -6.65
N LYS A 53 -5.68 0.64 -6.94
CA LYS A 53 -4.55 0.79 -7.87
C LYS A 53 -3.30 0.05 -7.39
N ILE A 54 -2.98 0.16 -6.10
CA ILE A 54 -1.85 -0.57 -5.49
C ILE A 54 -2.11 -2.07 -5.53
N ALA A 55 -3.30 -2.51 -5.14
CA ALA A 55 -3.68 -3.91 -5.13
C ALA A 55 -3.61 -4.53 -6.53
N LYS A 56 -4.09 -3.83 -7.56
CA LYS A 56 -3.97 -4.26 -8.96
C LYS A 56 -2.51 -4.43 -9.39
N THR A 57 -1.65 -3.49 -9.02
CA THR A 57 -0.22 -3.51 -9.40
C THR A 57 0.55 -4.60 -8.67
N LEU A 58 0.25 -4.80 -7.39
CA LEU A 58 0.87 -5.82 -6.55
C LEU A 58 0.19 -7.20 -6.65
N ASN A 59 -0.82 -7.33 -7.53
CA ASN A 59 -1.65 -8.52 -7.66
C ASN A 59 -2.26 -9.03 -6.33
N LEU A 60 -2.68 -8.08 -5.48
CA LEU A 60 -3.34 -8.35 -4.21
C LEU A 60 -4.86 -8.39 -4.38
N LYS A 61 -5.52 -9.18 -3.53
CA LYS A 61 -6.97 -9.24 -3.43
C LYS A 61 -7.41 -9.30 -1.97
N LEU A 62 -8.58 -8.74 -1.68
CA LEU A 62 -9.22 -8.89 -0.38
C LEU A 62 -9.77 -10.33 -0.25
N ILE A 63 -9.44 -11.01 0.84
CA ILE A 63 -9.97 -12.34 1.18
C ILE A 63 -10.65 -12.31 2.53
N ARG A 64 -11.65 -13.17 2.73
CA ARG A 64 -12.25 -13.41 4.04
C ARG A 64 -11.28 -14.24 4.88
N LYS A 65 -11.09 -13.84 6.14
CA LYS A 65 -10.31 -14.58 7.12
C LYS A 65 -11.09 -15.80 7.63
#